data_AF-A0A7L5DI09-F1
#
_entry.id   AF-A0A7L5DI09-F1
#
_cell.length_a   1.000
_cell.length_b   1.000
_cell.length_c   1.000
_cell.angle_alpha   90.00
_cell.angle_beta   90.00
_cell.angle_gamma   90.00
#
_symmetry.space_group_name_H-M   'P 1'
#
loop_
_entity.id
_entity.type
_entity.pdbx_description
1 polymer ?
#
loop_
_entity_poly.entity_id
_entity_poly.type
_entity_poly.pdbx_seq_one_letter_code
_entity_poly.pdbx_strand_id
1 'polypeptide(L)'
;MSQSTEPKLPEENVPESAMRRKTLISFGVFALAAAGSTGLYKYIADSKNALGVKRPLRLVLNENEAVARTYFSNNHLVPTFDPKQAARPARVNGYDGIKKPIPDDWQLQIDRPNAEPLMLSMDAIKALPKHEITYEFKCIEGWSQVQNWAGARLSDFMAAYKLGTRSGNAPNPDQPDDLFKHVGMETPDKGYYVGIDMASALHPQTLLAYENNGEPINAQHGAPVRLIIPVKYGVKNLKRIGRIFFADERPRDFWTERGYDYYVGL
;
A
#
# COMPACT_ATOMS: atom_id res chain seq x y z
N MET A 1 10.96 -55.57 45.53
CA MET A 1 11.48 -55.16 44.20
C MET A 1 10.34 -55.31 43.20
N SER A 2 9.71 -54.20 42.81
CA SER A 2 8.62 -54.19 41.84
C SER A 2 9.22 -54.28 40.44
N GLN A 3 8.94 -55.36 39.70
CA GLN A 3 9.34 -55.47 38.30
C GLN A 3 8.49 -54.52 37.47
N SER A 4 9.14 -53.60 36.78
CA SER A 4 8.55 -52.68 35.80
C SER A 4 7.73 -53.47 34.77
N THR A 5 6.42 -53.25 34.72
CA THR A 5 5.56 -53.71 33.64
C THR A 5 5.65 -52.72 32.48
N GLU A 6 6.78 -52.74 31.79
CA GLU A 6 6.92 -52.01 30.53
C GLU A 6 6.19 -52.81 29.44
N PRO A 7 5.24 -52.20 28.71
CA PRO A 7 4.50 -52.90 27.66
C PRO A 7 5.45 -53.32 26.53
N LYS A 8 5.56 -54.64 26.28
CA LYS A 8 6.29 -55.17 25.12
C LYS A 8 5.54 -54.76 23.85
N LEU A 9 6.05 -53.74 23.17
CA LEU A 9 5.63 -53.42 21.81
C LEU A 9 6.03 -54.59 20.90
N PRO A 10 5.20 -54.96 19.91
CA PRO A 10 5.57 -55.99 18.95
C PRO A 10 6.82 -55.54 18.18
N GLU A 11 7.91 -56.29 18.30
CA GLU A 11 9.08 -56.14 17.44
C GLU A 11 8.69 -56.62 16.04
N GLU A 12 8.25 -55.69 15.20
CA GLU A 12 8.04 -55.96 13.78
C GLU A 12 9.42 -56.27 13.17
N ASN A 13 9.66 -57.54 12.81
CA ASN A 13 10.89 -57.98 12.15
C ASN A 13 10.95 -57.41 10.73
N VAL A 14 11.30 -56.13 10.59
CA VAL A 14 11.50 -55.47 9.31
C VAL A 14 12.80 -56.03 8.69
N PRO A 15 12.75 -56.62 7.47
CA PRO A 15 13.96 -57.13 6.81
C PRO A 15 15.01 -56.02 6.62
N GLU A 16 16.28 -56.34 6.84
CA GLU A 16 17.40 -55.39 6.69
C GLU A 16 17.43 -54.77 5.27
N SER A 17 17.08 -55.54 4.25
CA SER A 17 16.95 -55.07 2.86
C SER A 17 15.86 -53.99 2.71
N ALA A 18 14.76 -54.11 3.44
CA ALA A 18 13.68 -53.12 3.45
C ALA A 18 14.13 -51.83 4.17
N MET A 19 14.86 -51.96 5.29
CA MET A 19 15.47 -50.80 5.98
C MET A 19 16.49 -50.09 5.08
N ARG A 20 17.43 -50.83 4.46
CA ARG A 20 18.44 -50.27 3.54
C ARG A 20 17.81 -49.55 2.35
N ARG A 21 16.76 -50.13 1.74
CA ARG A 21 16.02 -49.48 0.64
C ARG A 21 15.36 -48.18 1.10
N LYS A 22 14.69 -48.18 2.25
CA LYS A 22 14.07 -46.96 2.83
C LYS A 22 15.14 -45.90 3.10
N THR A 23 16.27 -46.28 3.69
CA THR A 23 17.41 -45.38 3.94
C THR A 23 17.93 -44.76 2.64
N LEU A 24 18.19 -45.57 1.60
CA LEU A 24 18.65 -45.07 0.30
C LEU A 24 17.66 -44.11 -0.34
N ILE A 25 16.36 -44.42 -0.29
CA ILE A 25 15.30 -43.52 -0.79
C ILE A 25 15.31 -42.21 0.00
N SER A 26 15.35 -42.27 1.34
CA SER A 26 15.37 -41.07 2.19
C SER A 26 16.60 -40.19 1.92
N PHE A 27 17.80 -40.77 1.81
CA PHE A 27 19.01 -40.01 1.46
C PHE A 27 18.93 -39.43 0.04
N GLY A 28 18.36 -40.18 -0.92
CA GLY A 28 18.14 -39.69 -2.28
C GLY A 28 17.18 -38.51 -2.32
N VAL A 29 16.04 -38.60 -1.63
CA VAL A 29 15.07 -37.50 -1.49
C VAL A 29 15.71 -36.29 -0.82
N PHE A 30 16.46 -36.49 0.26
CA PHE A 30 17.17 -35.41 0.96
C PHE A 30 18.18 -34.72 0.05
N ALA A 31 19.01 -35.47 -0.69
CA ALA A 31 20.00 -34.91 -1.60
C ALA A 31 19.35 -34.10 -2.73
N LEU A 32 18.26 -34.61 -3.30
CA LEU A 32 17.48 -33.90 -4.32
C LEU A 32 16.87 -32.61 -3.77
N ALA A 33 16.30 -32.65 -2.56
CA ALA A 33 15.76 -31.46 -1.90
C ALA A 33 16.85 -30.42 -1.59
N ALA A 34 18.03 -30.86 -1.13
CA ALA A 34 19.16 -29.98 -0.85
C ALA A 34 19.73 -29.34 -2.12
N ALA A 35 19.89 -30.11 -3.19
CA ALA A 35 20.33 -29.62 -4.49
C ALA A 35 19.31 -28.64 -5.08
N GLY A 36 18.02 -28.98 -5.04
CA GLY A 36 16.93 -28.10 -5.47
C GLY A 36 16.88 -26.80 -4.69
N SER A 37 16.98 -26.86 -3.36
CA SER A 37 16.96 -25.67 -2.49
C SER A 37 18.18 -24.77 -2.74
N THR A 38 19.36 -25.36 -2.90
CA THR A 38 20.59 -24.62 -3.21
C THR A 38 20.52 -23.98 -4.61
N GLY A 39 20.01 -24.72 -5.59
CA GLY A 39 19.78 -24.23 -6.94
C GLY A 39 18.82 -23.05 -6.96
N LEU A 40 17.68 -23.16 -6.26
CA LEU A 40 16.70 -22.08 -6.12
C LEU A 40 17.30 -20.85 -5.43
N TYR A 41 18.03 -21.06 -4.32
CA TYR A 41 18.70 -19.97 -3.61
C TYR A 41 19.67 -19.22 -4.52
N LYS A 42 20.55 -19.94 -5.24
CA LYS A 42 21.50 -19.33 -6.18
C LYS A 42 20.77 -18.58 -7.30
N TYR A 43 19.73 -19.18 -7.89
CA TYR A 43 18.92 -18.52 -8.90
C TYR A 43 18.33 -17.20 -8.40
N ILE A 44 17.76 -17.17 -7.19
CA ILE A 44 17.21 -15.94 -6.59
C ILE A 44 18.33 -14.94 -6.28
N ALA A 45 19.43 -15.38 -5.67
CA ALA A 45 20.53 -14.53 -5.26
C ALA A 45 21.24 -13.87 -6.46
N ASP A 46 21.44 -14.62 -7.54
CA ASP A 46 22.15 -14.17 -8.74
C ASP A 46 21.23 -13.39 -9.70
N SER A 47 19.91 -13.44 -9.47
CA SER A 47 18.94 -12.68 -10.26
C SER A 47 19.17 -11.17 -10.17
N LYS A 48 18.86 -10.47 -11.27
CA LYS A 48 18.85 -9.00 -11.32
C LYS A 48 17.86 -8.42 -10.30
N ASN A 49 18.21 -7.25 -9.78
CA ASN A 49 17.28 -6.47 -8.96
C ASN A 49 16.20 -5.82 -9.84
N ALA A 50 14.99 -5.74 -9.31
CA ALA A 50 13.84 -5.05 -9.86
C ALA A 50 13.07 -4.39 -8.71
N LEU A 51 13.09 -3.05 -8.67
CA LEU A 51 12.44 -2.24 -7.63
C LEU A 51 12.83 -2.69 -6.21
N GLY A 52 14.13 -2.65 -5.90
CA GLY A 52 14.65 -2.92 -4.56
C GLY A 52 14.72 -4.39 -4.12
N VAL A 53 14.18 -5.34 -4.90
CA VAL A 53 14.24 -6.80 -4.59
C VAL A 53 14.67 -7.61 -5.81
N LYS A 54 15.01 -8.88 -5.60
CA LYS A 54 15.37 -9.81 -6.70
C LYS A 54 14.17 -10.06 -7.61
N ARG A 55 14.39 -10.11 -8.92
CA ARG A 55 13.32 -10.27 -9.93
C ARG A 55 12.34 -11.41 -9.63
N PRO A 56 12.76 -12.62 -9.23
CA PRO A 56 11.82 -13.69 -8.87
C PRO A 56 10.90 -13.31 -7.70
N LEU A 57 11.43 -12.61 -6.69
CA LEU A 57 10.64 -12.13 -5.55
C LEU A 57 9.68 -11.02 -5.99
N ARG A 58 10.11 -10.12 -6.89
CA ARG A 58 9.22 -9.10 -7.46
C ARG A 58 8.06 -9.71 -8.23
N LEU A 59 8.30 -10.79 -8.98
CA LEU A 59 7.23 -11.52 -9.67
C LEU A 59 6.22 -12.07 -8.67
N VAL A 60 6.67 -12.72 -7.60
CA VAL A 60 5.78 -13.22 -6.54
C VAL A 60 4.94 -12.09 -5.93
N LEU A 61 5.53 -10.92 -5.64
CA LEU A 61 4.77 -9.78 -5.13
C LEU A 61 3.70 -9.31 -6.12
N ASN A 62 4.02 -9.22 -7.41
CA ASN A 62 3.07 -8.82 -8.45
C ASN A 62 1.93 -9.84 -8.61
N GLU A 63 2.23 -11.14 -8.54
CA GLU A 63 1.20 -12.20 -8.57
C GLU A 63 0.31 -12.15 -7.33
N ASN A 64 0.90 -11.92 -6.15
CA ASN A 64 0.13 -11.74 -4.91
C ASN A 64 -0.82 -10.55 -5.02
N GLU A 65 -0.38 -9.43 -5.60
CA GLU A 65 -1.26 -8.30 -5.92
C GLU A 65 -2.40 -8.72 -6.85
N ALA A 66 -2.11 -9.45 -7.93
CA ALA A 66 -3.13 -9.88 -8.89
C ALA A 66 -4.20 -10.77 -8.23
N VAL A 67 -3.77 -11.72 -7.40
CA VAL A 67 -4.67 -12.56 -6.61
C VAL A 67 -5.48 -11.71 -5.62
N ALA A 68 -4.82 -10.82 -4.88
CA ALA A 68 -5.48 -9.97 -3.89
C ALA A 68 -6.54 -9.07 -4.54
N ARG A 69 -6.24 -8.43 -5.67
CA ARG A 69 -7.19 -7.58 -6.41
C ARG A 69 -8.36 -8.36 -7.00
N THR A 70 -8.16 -9.64 -7.33
CA THR A 70 -9.21 -10.49 -7.92
C THR A 70 -10.14 -11.01 -6.84
N TYR A 71 -9.59 -11.37 -5.68
CA TYR A 71 -10.34 -12.03 -4.61
C TYR A 71 -10.95 -11.04 -3.61
N PHE A 72 -10.25 -9.94 -3.32
CA PHE A 72 -10.73 -8.92 -2.40
C PHE A 72 -11.37 -7.76 -3.15
N SER A 73 -12.55 -7.34 -2.66
CA SER A 73 -13.26 -6.20 -3.23
C SER A 73 -12.52 -4.90 -2.90
N ASN A 74 -12.26 -4.10 -3.92
CA ASN A 74 -11.73 -2.74 -3.73
C ASN A 74 -12.82 -1.74 -3.33
N ASN A 75 -14.07 -2.19 -3.22
CA ASN A 75 -15.24 -1.38 -2.85
C ASN A 75 -15.68 -1.61 -1.40
N HIS A 76 -14.93 -2.39 -0.61
CA HIS A 76 -15.26 -2.59 0.79
C HIS A 76 -14.94 -1.32 1.58
N LEU A 77 -15.90 -0.87 2.38
CA LEU A 77 -15.65 0.20 3.33
C LEU A 77 -14.89 -0.38 4.52
N VAL A 78 -13.85 0.33 4.97
CA VAL A 78 -13.21 -0.02 6.24
C VAL A 78 -14.17 0.26 7.40
N PRO A 79 -14.09 -0.52 8.49
CA PRO A 79 -14.82 -0.20 9.71
C PRO A 79 -14.52 1.22 10.21
N THR A 80 -15.57 1.91 10.64
CA THR A 80 -15.48 3.26 11.20
C THR A 80 -15.81 3.25 12.69
N PHE A 81 -15.20 4.16 13.43
CA PHE A 81 -15.32 4.26 14.89
C PHE A 81 -15.91 5.62 15.30
N ASP A 82 -16.34 5.75 16.56
CA ASP A 82 -16.69 7.05 17.12
C ASP A 82 -15.42 7.93 17.22
N PRO A 83 -15.43 9.22 16.82
CA PRO A 83 -14.27 10.11 16.93
C PRO A 83 -13.65 10.20 18.33
N LYS A 84 -14.40 9.91 19.40
CA LYS A 84 -13.89 9.84 20.78
C LYS A 84 -12.93 8.66 21.00
N GLN A 85 -12.98 7.64 20.15
CA GLN A 85 -12.07 6.50 20.19
C GLN A 85 -10.73 6.80 19.50
N ALA A 86 -10.61 7.92 18.79
CA ALA A 86 -9.39 8.32 18.12
C ALA A 86 -8.30 8.69 19.13
N ALA A 87 -7.07 8.27 18.86
CA ALA A 87 -5.94 8.60 19.69
C ALA A 87 -5.61 10.10 19.64
N ARG A 88 -5.26 10.66 20.81
CA ARG A 88 -4.89 12.06 21.01
C ARG A 88 -3.58 12.15 21.80
N PRO A 89 -2.44 12.54 21.19
CA PRO A 89 -2.28 12.85 19.76
C PRO A 89 -2.32 11.60 18.86
N ALA A 90 -2.63 11.80 17.58
CA ALA A 90 -2.44 10.76 16.57
C ALA A 90 -0.94 10.46 16.41
N ARG A 91 -0.60 9.18 16.25
CA ARG A 91 0.78 8.73 16.07
C ARG A 91 1.28 9.11 14.68
N VAL A 92 2.45 9.75 14.65
CA VAL A 92 3.14 10.13 13.41
C VAL A 92 3.68 8.88 12.71
N ASN A 93 3.31 8.70 11.44
CA ASN A 93 3.85 7.65 10.57
C ASN A 93 5.01 8.19 9.72
N GLY A 94 6.26 7.96 10.14
CA GLY A 94 7.48 8.36 9.42
C GLY A 94 7.70 9.87 9.24
N TYR A 95 8.87 10.24 8.71
CA TYR A 95 9.23 11.64 8.43
C TYR A 95 9.57 11.90 6.95
N ASP A 96 9.39 10.90 6.09
CA ASP A 96 9.61 11.07 4.66
C ASP A 96 8.59 12.05 4.06
N GLY A 97 9.09 12.92 3.16
CA GLY A 97 8.31 13.99 2.56
C GLY A 97 8.15 15.27 3.40
N ILE A 98 8.59 15.27 4.66
CA ILE A 98 8.44 16.43 5.58
C ILE A 98 9.76 16.92 6.19
N LYS A 99 10.90 16.51 5.64
CA LYS A 99 12.24 16.87 6.15
C LYS A 99 12.61 18.35 5.90
N LYS A 100 11.97 18.99 4.93
CA LYS A 100 12.12 20.42 4.63
C LYS A 100 10.93 21.21 5.19
N PRO A 101 11.05 22.54 5.38
CA PRO A 101 9.89 23.39 5.66
C PRO A 101 8.83 23.33 4.55
N ILE A 102 7.62 23.77 4.86
CA ILE A 102 6.56 23.99 3.86
C ILE A 102 6.95 25.28 3.11
N PRO A 103 6.91 25.32 1.76
CA PRO A 103 7.10 26.56 1.02
C PRO A 103 6.03 27.60 1.39
N ASP A 104 6.42 28.86 1.57
CA ASP A 104 5.50 29.95 1.92
C ASP A 104 4.44 30.19 0.83
N ASP A 105 4.77 29.86 -0.41
CA ASP A 105 3.95 29.93 -1.62
C ASP A 105 3.35 28.58 -2.02
N TRP A 106 3.18 27.66 -1.07
CA TRP A 106 2.65 26.32 -1.37
C TRP A 106 1.34 26.40 -2.17
N GLN A 107 1.31 25.66 -3.27
CA GLN A 107 0.13 25.40 -4.08
C GLN A 107 0.16 23.93 -4.50
N LEU A 108 -1.03 23.35 -4.63
CA LEU A 108 -1.20 22.02 -5.21
C LEU A 108 -1.16 22.14 -6.73
N GLN A 109 -0.10 21.59 -7.34
CA GLN A 109 -0.03 21.43 -8.80
C GLN A 109 -0.80 20.19 -9.24
N ILE A 110 -1.60 20.31 -10.29
CA ILE A 110 -2.30 19.19 -10.90
C ILE A 110 -1.96 19.17 -12.38
N ASP A 111 -1.34 18.09 -12.83
CA ASP A 111 -1.06 17.90 -14.23
C ASP A 111 -2.34 17.49 -14.97
N ARG A 112 -2.60 18.16 -16.09
CA ARG A 112 -3.78 17.91 -16.93
C ARG A 112 -3.31 17.47 -18.31
N PRO A 113 -3.88 16.37 -18.86
CA PRO A 113 -3.59 16.00 -20.24
C PRO A 113 -3.97 17.14 -21.19
N ASN A 114 -3.05 17.54 -22.06
CA ASN A 114 -3.27 18.54 -23.10
C ASN A 114 -3.68 19.94 -22.59
N ALA A 115 -3.40 20.27 -21.33
CA ALA A 115 -3.65 21.59 -20.77
C ALA A 115 -2.53 21.98 -19.81
N GLU A 116 -2.38 23.28 -19.57
CA GLU A 116 -1.45 23.78 -18.57
C GLU A 116 -1.76 23.20 -17.18
N PRO A 117 -0.76 22.97 -16.32
CA PRO A 117 -0.99 22.54 -14.95
C PRO A 117 -1.95 23.48 -14.21
N LEU A 118 -2.88 22.91 -13.46
CA LEU A 118 -3.77 23.67 -12.58
C LEU A 118 -3.08 23.85 -11.23
N MET A 119 -3.03 25.10 -10.75
CA MET A 119 -2.47 25.44 -9.45
C MET A 119 -3.60 25.79 -8.48
N LEU A 120 -3.74 25.04 -7.40
CA LEU A 120 -4.81 25.23 -6.40
C LEU A 120 -4.25 25.62 -5.04
N SER A 121 -4.91 26.60 -4.40
CA SER A 121 -4.67 26.92 -2.99
C SER A 121 -5.39 25.95 -2.06
N MET A 122 -5.08 26.00 -0.76
CA MET A 122 -5.83 25.25 0.24
C MET A 122 -7.31 25.66 0.28
N ASP A 123 -7.65 26.92 0.01
CA ASP A 123 -9.03 27.39 0.03
C ASP A 123 -9.86 26.72 -1.07
N ALA A 124 -9.27 26.49 -2.25
CA ALA A 124 -9.92 25.78 -3.34
C ALA A 124 -10.22 24.31 -3.01
N ILE A 125 -9.40 23.67 -2.17
CA ILE A 125 -9.64 22.31 -1.66
C ILE A 125 -10.72 22.34 -0.57
N LYS A 126 -10.63 23.29 0.37
CA LYS A 126 -11.57 23.44 1.49
C LYS A 126 -12.97 23.92 1.10
N ALA A 127 -13.12 24.46 -0.11
CA ALA A 127 -14.43 24.82 -0.68
C ALA A 127 -15.28 23.60 -1.04
N LEU A 128 -14.68 22.41 -1.17
CA LEU A 128 -15.40 21.16 -1.40
C LEU A 128 -16.05 20.63 -0.11
N PRO A 129 -17.08 19.77 -0.20
CA PRO A 129 -17.68 19.16 0.98
C PRO A 129 -16.65 18.48 1.86
N LYS A 130 -16.62 18.86 3.15
CA LYS A 130 -15.76 18.23 4.15
C LYS A 130 -16.38 16.89 4.57
N HIS A 131 -15.56 15.84 4.52
CA HIS A 131 -15.89 14.51 5.03
C HIS A 131 -14.94 14.14 6.15
N GLU A 132 -15.46 13.45 7.15
CA GLU A 132 -14.72 12.98 8.32
C GLU A 132 -14.73 11.46 8.36
N ILE A 133 -13.59 10.87 8.72
CA ILE A 133 -13.44 9.44 8.92
C ILE A 133 -12.61 9.15 10.15
N THR A 134 -13.16 8.31 11.03
CA THR A 134 -12.42 7.70 12.12
C THR A 134 -12.24 6.22 11.80
N TYR A 135 -11.01 5.79 11.57
CA TYR A 135 -10.69 4.42 11.17
C TYR A 135 -9.42 3.93 11.84
N GLU A 136 -9.17 2.63 11.77
CA GLU A 136 -7.92 2.05 12.24
C GLU A 136 -6.81 2.25 11.18
N PHE A 137 -5.94 3.23 11.41
CA PHE A 137 -4.74 3.44 10.60
C PHE A 137 -3.76 2.27 10.84
N LYS A 138 -3.38 1.56 9.79
CA LYS A 138 -2.44 0.42 9.88
C LYS A 138 -1.10 0.79 9.23
N CYS A 139 -0.04 0.76 10.01
CA CYS A 139 1.32 0.95 9.51
C CYS A 139 1.94 -0.38 9.08
N ILE A 140 2.76 -0.34 8.02
CA ILE A 140 3.55 -1.48 7.57
C ILE A 140 4.58 -1.95 8.63
N GLU A 141 4.93 -1.08 9.58
CA GLU A 141 5.87 -1.36 10.68
C GLU A 141 5.26 -2.22 11.80
N GLY A 142 4.05 -2.74 11.61
CA GLY A 142 3.41 -3.68 12.56
C GLY A 142 2.63 -3.02 13.70
N TRP A 143 2.29 -1.74 13.58
CA TRP A 143 1.41 -1.06 14.55
C TRP A 143 0.14 -0.53 13.86
N SER A 144 -0.95 -0.47 14.62
CA SER A 144 -2.19 0.19 14.21
C SER A 144 -2.69 1.14 15.29
N GLN A 145 -3.54 2.10 14.89
CA GLN A 145 -4.14 3.06 15.82
C GLN A 145 -5.45 3.61 15.23
N VAL A 146 -6.50 3.71 16.03
CA VAL A 146 -7.71 4.44 15.63
C VAL A 146 -7.38 5.93 15.54
N GLN A 147 -7.58 6.52 14.37
CA GLN A 147 -7.28 7.92 14.08
C GLN A 147 -8.47 8.58 13.39
N ASN A 148 -8.65 9.88 13.64
CA ASN A 148 -9.71 10.70 13.05
C ASN A 148 -9.12 11.72 12.07
N TRP A 149 -9.60 11.72 10.84
CA TRP A 149 -9.13 12.58 9.76
C TRP A 149 -10.32 13.25 9.07
N ALA A 150 -10.14 14.48 8.61
CA ALA A 150 -11.15 15.16 7.81
C ALA A 150 -10.55 15.94 6.63
N GLY A 151 -11.31 16.00 5.55
CA GLY A 151 -10.96 16.73 4.33
C GLY A 151 -11.91 16.49 3.17
N ALA A 152 -11.50 16.87 1.97
CA ALA A 152 -12.28 16.62 0.76
C ALA A 152 -12.10 15.17 0.31
N ARG A 153 -13.16 14.50 -0.17
CA ARG A 153 -12.98 13.21 -0.86
C ARG A 153 -12.20 13.42 -2.14
N LEU A 154 -11.27 12.51 -2.42
CA LEU A 154 -10.50 12.58 -3.66
C LEU A 154 -11.39 12.41 -4.89
N SER A 155 -12.44 11.58 -4.81
CA SER A 155 -13.47 11.46 -5.85
C SER A 155 -14.17 12.79 -6.15
N ASP A 156 -14.60 13.50 -5.11
CA ASP A 156 -15.34 14.76 -5.23
C ASP A 156 -14.42 15.86 -5.79
N PHE A 157 -13.16 15.88 -5.34
CA PHE A 157 -12.12 16.73 -5.89
C PHE A 157 -11.87 16.47 -7.38
N MET A 158 -11.69 15.21 -7.77
CA MET A 158 -11.49 14.87 -9.18
C MET A 158 -12.70 15.21 -10.05
N ALA A 159 -13.93 15.02 -9.54
CA ALA A 159 -15.15 15.41 -10.23
C ALA A 159 -15.28 16.92 -10.40
N ALA A 160 -15.04 17.69 -9.33
CA ALA A 160 -15.17 19.15 -9.34
C ALA A 160 -14.21 19.81 -10.34
N TYR A 161 -12.99 19.28 -10.47
CA TYR A 161 -11.96 19.82 -11.36
C TYR A 161 -11.83 19.05 -12.70
N LYS A 162 -12.72 18.09 -12.97
CA LYS A 162 -12.74 17.25 -14.18
C LYS A 162 -11.39 16.58 -14.47
N LEU A 163 -10.87 15.88 -13.47
CA LEU A 163 -9.55 15.25 -13.48
C LEU A 163 -9.65 13.74 -13.64
N GLY A 164 -8.55 13.11 -14.08
CA GLY A 164 -8.45 11.64 -14.13
C GLY A 164 -9.13 10.97 -15.33
N THR A 165 -9.66 11.76 -16.26
CA THR A 165 -10.23 11.28 -17.53
C THR A 165 -9.41 11.74 -18.73
N ARG A 166 -9.43 10.99 -19.83
CA ARG A 166 -8.83 11.40 -21.12
C ARG A 166 -9.67 12.46 -21.81
N SER A 167 -10.99 12.41 -21.62
CA SER A 167 -11.95 13.35 -22.21
C SER A 167 -11.96 14.73 -21.56
N GLY A 168 -11.41 14.88 -20.35
CA GLY A 168 -11.51 16.11 -19.56
C GLY A 168 -12.91 16.32 -18.96
N ASN A 169 -13.70 15.26 -18.83
CA ASN A 169 -14.96 15.24 -18.08
C ASN A 169 -14.74 14.80 -16.63
N ALA A 170 -15.77 14.94 -15.80
CA ALA A 170 -15.75 14.35 -14.46
C ALA A 170 -15.66 12.81 -14.55
N PRO A 171 -14.91 12.14 -13.65
CA PRO A 171 -14.87 10.68 -13.60
C PRO A 171 -16.26 10.06 -13.55
N ASN A 172 -16.51 9.09 -14.43
CA ASN A 172 -17.72 8.29 -14.44
C ASN A 172 -17.36 6.79 -14.34
N PRO A 173 -17.75 6.10 -13.25
CA PRO A 173 -17.52 4.66 -13.11
C PRO A 173 -18.12 3.81 -14.23
N ASP A 174 -19.19 4.29 -14.89
CA ASP A 174 -19.83 3.61 -16.02
C ASP A 174 -19.05 3.77 -17.35
N GLN A 175 -17.98 4.57 -17.35
CA GLN A 175 -17.10 4.81 -18.50
C GLN A 175 -15.62 4.55 -18.14
N PRO A 176 -15.26 3.31 -17.78
CA PRO A 176 -13.92 2.98 -17.28
C PRO A 176 -12.82 3.21 -18.32
N ASP A 177 -13.14 3.11 -19.61
CA ASP A 177 -12.18 3.33 -20.71
C ASP A 177 -11.75 4.80 -20.86
N ASP A 178 -12.50 5.74 -20.27
CA ASP A 178 -12.12 7.15 -20.24
C ASP A 178 -11.17 7.45 -19.06
N LEU A 179 -11.13 6.60 -18.04
CA LEU A 179 -10.29 6.80 -16.86
C LEU A 179 -8.83 6.42 -17.13
N PHE A 180 -7.89 7.23 -16.63
CA PHE A 180 -6.51 6.76 -16.45
C PHE A 180 -6.48 5.60 -15.45
N LYS A 181 -5.51 4.70 -15.59
CA LYS A 181 -5.41 3.53 -14.70
C LYS A 181 -4.87 3.88 -13.32
N HIS A 182 -4.10 4.95 -13.20
CA HIS A 182 -3.40 5.31 -11.96
C HIS A 182 -3.39 6.81 -11.69
N VAL A 183 -3.20 7.14 -10.42
CA VAL A 183 -2.94 8.49 -9.91
C VAL A 183 -1.58 8.50 -9.23
N GLY A 184 -0.71 9.41 -9.64
CA GLY A 184 0.59 9.66 -9.02
C GLY A 184 0.56 10.93 -8.20
N MET A 185 1.26 10.92 -7.06
CA MET A 185 1.36 12.07 -6.18
C MET A 185 2.78 12.23 -5.66
N GLU A 186 3.25 13.48 -5.55
CA GLU A 186 4.60 13.82 -5.10
C GLU A 186 4.58 14.95 -4.07
N THR A 187 5.57 14.97 -3.18
CA THR A 187 5.86 16.15 -2.35
C THR A 187 6.40 17.31 -3.18
N PRO A 188 6.32 18.56 -2.71
CA PRO A 188 6.85 19.73 -3.45
C PRO A 188 8.31 19.57 -3.87
N ASP A 189 9.13 18.93 -3.04
CA ASP A 189 10.55 18.68 -3.33
C ASP A 189 10.81 17.40 -4.14
N LYS A 190 9.74 16.69 -4.54
CA LYS A 190 9.75 15.39 -5.25
C LYS A 190 10.54 14.30 -4.52
N GLY A 191 10.82 14.50 -3.23
CA GLY A 191 11.60 13.59 -2.40
C GLY A 191 10.81 12.39 -1.88
N TYR A 192 9.48 12.49 -1.82
CA TYR A 192 8.59 11.40 -1.46
C TYR A 192 7.39 11.38 -2.41
N TYR A 193 7.04 10.20 -2.90
CA TYR A 193 6.06 10.03 -3.97
C TYR A 193 5.37 8.67 -3.86
N VAL A 194 4.09 8.65 -4.24
CA VAL A 194 3.22 7.49 -4.15
C VAL A 194 2.40 7.37 -5.43
N GLY A 195 2.24 6.14 -5.91
CA GLY A 195 1.28 5.79 -6.95
C GLY A 195 0.15 4.93 -6.38
N ILE A 196 -1.09 5.20 -6.79
CA ILE A 196 -2.28 4.41 -6.48
C ILE A 196 -3.07 4.10 -7.75
N ASP A 197 -3.80 2.98 -7.77
CA ASP A 197 -4.75 2.72 -8.84
C ASP A 197 -5.97 3.65 -8.77
N MET A 198 -6.62 3.84 -9.92
CA MET A 198 -7.77 4.73 -10.05
C MET A 198 -8.95 4.31 -9.16
N ALA A 199 -9.20 3.01 -8.98
CA ALA A 199 -10.26 2.53 -8.10
C ALA A 199 -10.02 2.97 -6.64
N SER A 200 -8.77 2.84 -6.16
CA SER A 200 -8.33 3.32 -4.85
C SER A 200 -8.44 4.84 -4.71
N ALA A 201 -8.20 5.60 -5.78
CA ALA A 201 -8.35 7.06 -5.80
C ALA A 201 -9.82 7.50 -5.73
N LEU A 202 -10.71 6.81 -6.46
CA LEU A 202 -12.15 7.08 -6.49
C LEU A 202 -12.92 6.46 -5.31
N HIS A 203 -12.23 5.71 -4.44
CA HIS A 203 -12.85 5.07 -3.29
C HIS A 203 -13.49 6.11 -2.35
N PRO A 204 -14.73 5.89 -1.85
CA PRO A 204 -15.49 6.89 -1.08
C PRO A 204 -14.86 7.31 0.24
N GLN A 205 -13.90 6.54 0.76
CA GLN A 205 -13.17 6.85 1.99
C GLN A 205 -11.77 7.43 1.75
N THR A 206 -11.36 7.64 0.49
CA THR A 206 -10.07 8.27 0.16
C THR A 206 -10.20 9.78 0.23
N LEU A 207 -9.39 10.41 1.08
CA LEU A 207 -9.46 11.85 1.37
C LEU A 207 -8.16 12.56 1.01
N LEU A 208 -8.31 13.79 0.52
CA LEU A 208 -7.33 14.87 0.68
C LEU A 208 -7.57 15.51 2.05
N ALA A 209 -6.92 14.97 3.08
CA ALA A 209 -7.11 15.36 4.47
C ALA A 209 -6.29 16.59 4.84
N TYR A 210 -6.94 17.54 5.52
CA TYR A 210 -6.32 18.77 6.04
C TYR A 210 -6.64 19.03 7.53
N GLU A 211 -7.44 18.16 8.16
CA GLU A 211 -7.73 18.14 9.59
C GLU A 211 -7.43 16.76 10.22
N ASN A 212 -6.98 16.75 11.47
CA ASN A 212 -6.81 15.57 12.32
C ASN A 212 -7.36 15.87 13.72
N ASN A 213 -8.23 15.00 14.24
CA ASN A 213 -8.88 15.21 15.54
C ASN A 213 -9.62 16.57 15.66
N GLY A 214 -10.22 17.05 14.58
CA GLY A 214 -10.97 18.32 14.53
C GLY A 214 -10.11 19.59 14.39
N GLU A 215 -8.79 19.46 14.36
CA GLU A 215 -7.85 20.58 14.23
C GLU A 215 -7.09 20.52 12.91
N PRO A 216 -6.59 21.65 12.36
CA PRO A 216 -5.71 21.64 11.20
C PRO A 216 -4.51 20.70 11.40
N ILE A 217 -4.17 19.91 10.40
CA ILE A 217 -3.01 19.01 10.50
C ILE A 217 -1.73 19.83 10.71
N ASN A 218 -0.84 19.32 11.57
CA ASN A 218 0.46 19.95 11.81
C ASN A 218 1.53 19.48 10.81
N ALA A 219 2.71 20.10 10.84
CA ALA A 219 3.82 19.78 9.93
C ALA A 219 4.24 18.29 10.00
N GLN A 220 4.22 17.67 11.19
CA GLN A 220 4.58 16.26 11.37
C GLN A 220 3.57 15.30 10.73
N HIS A 221 2.31 15.71 10.66
CA HIS A 221 1.24 14.98 10.00
C HIS A 221 1.11 15.29 8.50
N GLY A 222 1.98 16.15 7.96
CA GLY A 222 2.03 16.40 6.52
C GLY A 222 1.18 17.59 6.07
N ALA A 223 1.05 18.62 6.90
CA ALA A 223 0.49 19.91 6.48
C ALA A 223 1.09 20.41 5.15
N PRO A 224 0.29 21.11 4.32
CA PRO A 224 -1.09 21.54 4.61
C PRO A 224 -2.19 20.54 4.20
N VAL A 225 -1.86 19.56 3.35
CA VAL A 225 -2.78 18.50 2.91
C VAL A 225 -2.02 17.18 2.72
N ARG A 226 -2.66 16.08 3.10
CA ARG A 226 -2.12 14.73 2.93
C ARG A 226 -3.16 13.80 2.30
N LEU A 227 -2.68 12.70 1.73
CA LEU A 227 -3.54 11.59 1.35
C LEU A 227 -3.87 10.77 2.60
N ILE A 228 -5.16 10.49 2.77
CA ILE A 228 -5.66 9.45 3.68
C ILE A 228 -6.39 8.42 2.83
N ILE A 229 -5.91 7.19 2.85
CA ILE A 229 -6.45 6.09 2.06
C ILE A 229 -6.63 4.84 2.93
N PRO A 230 -7.81 4.66 3.53
CA PRO A 230 -8.02 3.67 4.59
C PRO A 230 -7.83 2.21 4.16
N VAL A 231 -8.12 1.89 2.90
CA VAL A 231 -7.98 0.53 2.33
C VAL A 231 -6.52 0.16 2.00
N LYS A 232 -5.54 0.95 2.48
CA LYS A 232 -4.11 0.75 2.25
C LYS A 232 -3.30 0.95 3.51
N TYR A 233 -2.13 0.33 3.57
CA TYR A 233 -1.14 0.63 4.61
C TYR A 233 -0.65 2.09 4.57
N GLY A 234 -0.19 2.56 5.74
CA GLY A 234 0.27 3.93 5.98
C GLY A 234 1.29 4.48 4.98
N VAL A 235 2.11 3.61 4.37
CA VAL A 235 3.09 4.01 3.33
C VAL A 235 2.45 4.68 2.12
N LYS A 236 1.18 4.39 1.80
CA LYS A 236 0.43 5.05 0.72
C LYS A 236 -0.18 6.39 1.12
N ASN A 237 -0.23 6.70 2.41
CA ASN A 237 -0.87 7.91 2.91
C ASN A 237 0.13 9.09 2.79
N LEU A 238 0.41 9.53 1.55
CA LEU A 238 1.40 10.56 1.22
C LEU A 238 1.18 11.84 2.04
N LYS A 239 2.23 12.33 2.69
CA LYS A 239 2.23 13.60 3.42
C LYS A 239 2.59 14.76 2.50
N ARG A 240 2.04 15.96 2.77
CA ARG A 240 2.38 17.21 2.09
C ARG A 240 2.36 17.05 0.57
N ILE A 241 1.19 16.76 0.03
CA ILE A 241 1.05 16.63 -1.42
C ILE A 241 1.39 17.98 -2.06
N GLY A 242 2.28 17.97 -3.04
CA GLY A 242 2.62 19.15 -3.85
C GLY A 242 2.19 19.01 -5.30
N ARG A 243 2.09 17.77 -5.80
CA ARG A 243 1.70 17.49 -7.18
C ARG A 243 0.81 16.26 -7.28
N ILE A 244 -0.19 16.30 -8.16
CA ILE A 244 -1.02 15.16 -8.58
C ILE A 244 -0.95 15.03 -10.10
N PHE A 245 -0.83 13.82 -10.61
CA PHE A 245 -0.85 13.52 -12.05
C PHE A 245 -1.52 12.16 -12.33
N PHE A 246 -1.88 11.92 -13.59
CA PHE A 246 -2.62 10.74 -14.02
C PHE A 246 -1.86 10.00 -15.12
N ALA A 247 -1.87 8.66 -15.08
CA ALA A 247 -1.09 7.84 -16.00
C ALA A 247 -1.73 6.46 -16.23
N ASP A 248 -1.41 5.85 -17.37
CA ASP A 248 -1.79 4.47 -17.67
C ASP A 248 -0.78 3.46 -17.15
N GLU A 249 0.49 3.81 -17.19
CA GLU A 249 1.57 3.12 -16.54
C GLU A 249 1.56 3.40 -15.04
N ARG A 250 2.09 2.46 -14.25
CA ARG A 250 2.24 2.65 -12.80
C ARG A 250 3.16 3.85 -12.53
N PRO A 251 2.68 4.89 -11.82
CA PRO A 251 3.54 5.93 -11.30
C PRO A 251 4.61 5.31 -10.40
N ARG A 252 5.76 5.98 -10.34
CA ARG A 252 6.81 5.66 -9.37
C ARG A 252 6.23 5.64 -7.96
N ASP A 253 6.77 4.76 -7.12
CA ASP A 253 6.36 4.64 -5.73
C ASP A 253 7.57 4.41 -4.83
N PHE A 254 7.71 5.27 -3.83
CA PHE A 254 8.95 5.40 -3.07
C PHE A 254 9.32 4.10 -2.34
N TRP A 255 8.35 3.44 -1.72
CA TRP A 255 8.60 2.20 -0.98
C TRP A 255 8.67 0.99 -1.91
N THR A 256 7.91 1.00 -3.00
CA THR A 256 8.01 -0.08 -4.01
C THR A 256 9.41 -0.13 -4.61
N GLU A 257 9.99 1.02 -4.97
CA GLU A 257 11.37 1.10 -5.47
C GLU A 257 12.41 0.58 -4.45
N ARG A 258 12.01 0.46 -3.18
CA ARG A 258 12.81 -0.06 -2.05
C ARG A 258 12.41 -1.47 -1.62
N GLY A 259 11.64 -2.18 -2.44
CA GLY A 259 11.35 -3.59 -2.24
C GLY A 259 9.98 -3.91 -1.68
N TYR A 260 9.19 -2.91 -1.29
CA TYR A 260 7.82 -3.14 -0.83
C TYR A 260 6.90 -3.52 -1.98
N ASP A 261 5.76 -4.11 -1.63
CA ASP A 261 4.67 -4.34 -2.57
C ASP A 261 4.10 -3.01 -3.10
N TYR A 262 3.62 -3.00 -4.34
CA TYR A 262 3.04 -1.79 -4.93
C TYR A 262 1.61 -1.56 -4.44
N TYR A 263 0.84 -2.62 -4.23
CA TYR A 263 -0.57 -2.53 -3.95
C TYR A 263 -0.86 -2.19 -2.49
N VAL A 264 -0.17 -2.87 -1.56
CA VAL A 264 -0.25 -2.68 -0.09
C VAL A 264 -1.68 -2.45 0.42
N GLY A 265 -2.60 -3.24 -0.14
CA GLY A 265 -4.01 -3.30 0.23
C GLY A 265 -4.24 -3.94 1.61
N LEU A 266 -5.35 -3.54 2.23
CA LEU A 266 -5.88 -4.09 3.49
C LEU A 266 -7.22 -4.79 3.25
#